data_AF-A0A2R6M9S1-F1
#
_entry.id   AF-A0A2R6M9S1-F1
#
_cell.length_a   1.000
_cell.length_b   1.000
_cell.length_c   1.000
_cell.angle_alpha   90.00
_cell.angle_beta   90.00
_cell.angle_gamma   90.00
#
_symmetry.space_group_name_H-M   'P 1'
#
loop_
_entity.id
_entity.type
_entity.pdbx_description
1 polymer ?
#
loop_
_entity_poly.entity_id
_entity_poly.type
_entity_poly.pdbx_seq_one_letter_code
_entity_poly.pdbx_strand_id
1 'polypeptide(L)'
;MAFELPKPLGSSSATLAWPGGSDDLAGAVVEALNREPTSFDVTVDAPEQVPADSPATLSVSVANTGDAAGTFVGALNRTGPSVAYTPETATELTVEPGATDTWEYSYTPDPEDAGAAFTFMFVWRDGDERREIGILEPEESDGESGSDSS
;
A
#
# COMPACT_ATOMS: atom_id res chain seq x y z
N MET A 1 19.49 -7.34 7.38
CA MET A 1 19.24 -7.16 8.82
C MET A 1 18.71 -5.76 9.01
N ALA A 2 17.57 -5.61 9.67
CA ALA A 2 17.08 -4.33 10.15
C ALA A 2 17.31 -4.29 11.67
N PHE A 3 17.63 -3.10 12.21
CA PHE A 3 17.75 -2.89 13.65
C PHE A 3 16.51 -2.15 14.14
N GLU A 4 15.95 -2.59 15.25
CA GLU A 4 14.82 -1.93 15.89
C GLU A 4 15.34 -0.87 16.86
N LEU A 5 14.86 0.35 16.73
CA LEU A 5 15.20 1.46 17.60
C LEU A 5 13.99 1.84 18.43
N PRO A 6 14.16 2.09 19.75
CA PRO A 6 13.10 2.70 20.53
C PRO A 6 12.75 4.05 19.92
N LYS A 7 11.44 4.32 19.76
CA LYS A 7 10.93 5.63 19.37
C LYS A 7 10.05 6.17 20.51
N PRO A 8 10.36 7.34 21.07
CA PRO A 8 11.52 8.18 20.77
C PRO A 8 12.84 7.57 21.28
N LEU A 9 13.98 7.95 20.69
CA LEU A 9 15.31 7.45 21.09
C LEU A 9 15.70 7.83 22.53
N GLY A 10 15.24 8.99 23.01
CA GLY A 10 15.50 9.50 24.36
C GLY A 10 16.96 9.90 24.61
N SER A 11 17.72 10.26 23.57
CA SER A 11 19.16 10.55 23.65
C SER A 11 19.55 11.81 22.91
N SER A 12 20.49 12.59 23.43
CA SER A 12 21.02 13.79 22.76
C SER A 12 22.05 13.49 21.67
N SER A 13 22.47 12.22 21.52
CA SER A 13 23.40 11.77 20.48
C SER A 13 23.14 10.31 20.11
N ALA A 14 23.61 9.92 18.92
CA ALA A 14 23.55 8.53 18.45
C ALA A 14 24.74 8.24 17.53
N THR A 15 25.28 7.03 17.62
CA THR A 15 26.41 6.57 16.80
C THR A 15 26.02 5.27 16.13
N LEU A 16 26.19 5.19 14.81
CA LEU A 16 26.06 3.96 14.06
C LEU A 16 27.42 3.24 14.07
N ALA A 17 27.47 1.99 14.52
CA ALA A 17 28.71 1.22 14.61
C ALA A 17 28.61 -0.10 13.85
N TRP A 18 29.70 -0.49 13.18
CA TRP A 18 29.82 -1.73 12.41
C TRP A 18 31.26 -2.27 12.46
N PRO A 19 31.52 -3.52 12.04
CA PRO A 19 32.89 -4.06 12.04
C PRO A 19 33.85 -3.17 11.24
N GLY A 20 34.81 -2.57 11.94
CA GLY A 20 35.83 -1.70 11.34
C GLY A 20 35.48 -0.22 11.24
N GLY A 21 34.35 0.23 11.78
CA GLY A 21 34.00 1.66 11.73
C GLY A 21 32.84 2.09 12.62
N SER A 22 32.73 3.41 12.78
CA SER A 22 31.59 4.06 13.40
C SER A 22 31.39 5.44 12.78
N ASP A 23 30.14 5.92 12.80
CA ASP A 23 29.79 7.27 12.36
C ASP A 23 28.78 7.90 13.33
N ASP A 24 29.06 9.13 13.74
CA ASP A 24 28.21 9.89 14.64
C ASP A 24 27.08 10.54 13.84
N LEU A 25 25.85 10.26 14.24
CA LEU A 25 24.68 10.78 13.54
C LEU A 25 24.56 12.29 13.76
N ALA A 26 24.33 13.02 12.66
CA ALA A 26 24.11 14.46 12.70
C ALA A 26 22.92 14.83 13.60
N GLY A 27 22.97 16.02 14.22
CA GLY A 27 21.95 16.49 15.16
C GLY A 27 20.53 16.41 14.61
N ALA A 28 20.32 16.78 13.33
CA ALA A 28 19.01 16.70 12.68
C ALA A 28 18.46 15.25 12.60
N VAL A 29 19.33 14.26 12.43
CA VAL A 29 18.95 12.84 12.43
C VAL A 29 18.57 12.40 13.85
N VAL A 30 19.36 12.80 14.85
CA VAL A 30 19.07 12.52 16.26
C VAL A 30 17.74 13.18 16.68
N GLU A 31 17.47 14.41 16.28
CA GLU A 31 16.19 15.10 16.52
C GLU A 31 15.02 14.34 15.88
N ALA A 32 15.17 13.87 14.64
CA ALA A 32 14.15 13.05 13.98
C ALA A 32 13.91 11.71 14.71
N LEU A 33 14.95 11.06 15.22
CA LEU A 33 14.85 9.80 15.98
C LEU A 33 14.25 9.99 17.39
N ASN A 34 14.37 11.18 17.97
CA ASN A 34 13.75 11.54 19.24
C ASN A 34 12.29 12.00 19.10
N ARG A 35 11.79 12.16 17.88
CA ARG A 35 10.40 12.52 17.67
C ARG A 35 9.50 11.34 18.00
N GLU A 36 8.38 11.60 18.69
CA GLU A 36 7.33 10.60 18.81
C GLU A 36 6.82 10.24 17.40
N PRO A 37 6.55 8.95 17.12
CA PRO A 37 5.94 8.56 15.86
C PRO A 37 4.61 9.27 15.66
N THR A 38 4.35 9.78 14.46
CA THR A 38 3.01 10.28 14.15
C THR A 38 1.99 9.13 14.11
N SER A 39 0.72 9.49 14.19
CA SER A 39 -0.42 8.57 14.04
C SER A 39 -1.06 8.75 12.67
N PHE A 40 -1.51 7.65 12.09
CA PHE A 40 -2.21 7.64 10.81
C PHE A 40 -3.55 6.94 10.95
N ASP A 41 -4.59 7.56 10.41
CA ASP A 41 -5.85 6.89 10.10
C ASP A 41 -5.81 6.43 8.65
N VAL A 42 -6.04 5.14 8.42
CA VAL A 42 -5.94 4.51 7.11
C VAL A 42 -7.30 4.00 6.68
N THR A 43 -7.71 4.35 5.47
CA THR A 43 -8.88 3.78 4.81
C THR A 43 -8.43 3.11 3.52
N VAL A 44 -8.88 1.88 3.29
CA VAL A 44 -8.56 1.11 2.09
C VAL A 44 -9.87 0.76 1.43
N ASP A 45 -10.05 1.14 0.17
CA ASP A 45 -11.26 0.89 -0.61
C ASP A 45 -10.94 0.18 -1.93
N ALA A 46 -11.88 -0.65 -2.36
CA ALA A 46 -11.82 -1.40 -3.63
C ALA A 46 -13.25 -1.69 -4.09
N PRO A 47 -13.49 -1.94 -5.39
CA PRO A 47 -14.76 -2.45 -5.85
C PRO A 47 -15.05 -3.83 -5.25
N GLU A 48 -16.32 -4.15 -5.03
CA GLU A 48 -16.73 -5.49 -4.57
C GLU A 48 -16.59 -6.54 -5.69
N GLN A 49 -16.76 -6.11 -6.94
CA GLN A 49 -16.72 -6.97 -8.13
C GLN A 49 -16.17 -6.18 -9.32
N VAL A 50 -15.49 -6.87 -10.23
CA VAL A 50 -14.98 -6.30 -11.49
C VAL A 50 -15.16 -7.31 -12.62
N PRO A 51 -15.48 -6.89 -13.86
CA PRO A 51 -15.39 -7.78 -15.01
C PRO A 51 -13.96 -8.30 -15.19
N ALA A 52 -13.83 -9.54 -15.67
CA ALA A 52 -12.55 -9.98 -16.19
C ALA A 52 -12.09 -9.06 -17.34
N ASP A 53 -10.78 -8.92 -17.52
CA ASP A 53 -10.16 -7.93 -18.42
C ASP A 53 -10.37 -6.44 -18.05
N SER A 54 -11.06 -6.14 -16.94
CA SER A 54 -11.22 -4.77 -16.43
C SER A 54 -10.42 -4.52 -15.15
N PRO A 55 -9.85 -3.32 -14.95
CA PRO A 55 -9.01 -3.05 -13.79
C PRO A 55 -9.86 -2.93 -12.50
N ALA A 56 -9.51 -3.71 -11.49
CA ALA A 56 -9.88 -3.45 -10.11
C ALA A 56 -8.86 -2.49 -9.48
N THR A 57 -9.32 -1.32 -9.06
CA THR A 57 -8.49 -0.32 -8.39
C THR A 57 -8.68 -0.38 -6.89
N LEU A 58 -7.58 -0.64 -6.18
CA LEU A 58 -7.44 -0.44 -4.74
C LEU A 58 -7.01 1.01 -4.50
N SER A 59 -7.72 1.72 -3.63
CA SER A 59 -7.37 3.08 -3.18
C SER A 59 -7.09 3.06 -1.68
N VAL A 60 -5.94 3.57 -1.27
CA VAL A 60 -5.51 3.67 0.13
C VAL A 60 -5.36 5.14 0.46
N SER A 61 -6.22 5.65 1.34
CA SER A 61 -6.14 7.00 1.87
C SER A 61 -5.53 6.99 3.26
N VAL A 62 -4.51 7.81 3.46
CA VAL A 62 -3.74 7.90 4.70
C VAL A 62 -3.82 9.31 5.23
N ALA A 63 -4.54 9.50 6.33
CA ALA A 63 -4.67 10.78 7.02
C ALA A 63 -3.68 10.84 8.18
N ASN A 64 -2.82 11.86 8.23
CA ASN A 64 -1.95 12.11 9.35
C ASN A 64 -2.71 12.87 10.45
N THR A 65 -3.02 12.16 11.55
CA THR A 65 -3.77 12.70 12.68
C THR A 65 -2.87 13.22 13.81
N GLY A 66 -1.56 13.07 13.68
CA GLY A 66 -0.58 13.63 14.60
C GLY A 66 -0.20 15.08 14.28
N ASP A 67 0.72 15.62 15.07
CA ASP A 67 1.22 16.99 15.01
C ASP A 67 2.54 17.15 14.26
N ALA A 68 3.10 16.05 13.76
CA ALA A 68 4.35 16.03 12.99
C ALA A 68 4.21 15.28 11.67
N ALA A 69 4.96 15.73 10.67
CA ALA A 69 5.10 15.02 9.41
C ALA A 69 5.64 13.61 9.67
N GLY A 70 5.10 12.62 8.96
CA GLY A 70 5.50 11.24 9.10
C GLY A 70 5.51 10.49 7.77
N THR A 71 6.28 9.42 7.76
CA THR A 71 6.34 8.48 6.64
C THR A 71 5.44 7.28 6.96
N PHE A 72 4.38 7.13 6.19
CA PHE A 72 3.56 5.93 6.18
C PHE A 72 4.18 4.89 5.25
N VAL A 73 4.25 3.63 5.71
CA VAL A 73 4.75 2.50 4.92
C VAL A 73 3.73 1.38 4.97
N GLY A 74 3.32 0.89 3.81
CA GLY A 74 2.42 -0.25 3.66
C GLY A 74 2.92 -1.24 2.60
N ALA A 75 2.45 -2.48 2.69
CA ALA A 75 2.75 -3.54 1.74
C ALA A 75 1.45 -4.14 1.20
N LEU A 76 1.37 -4.27 -0.13
CA LEU A 76 0.25 -4.90 -0.83
C LEU A 76 0.64 -6.30 -1.28
N ASN A 77 -0.19 -7.27 -0.93
CA ASN A 77 -0.13 -8.64 -1.42
C ASN A 77 -1.49 -9.03 -2.01
N ARG A 78 -1.49 -10.06 -2.85
CA ARG A 78 -2.69 -10.61 -3.46
C ARG A 78 -2.73 -12.13 -3.33
N THR A 79 -3.93 -12.67 -3.12
CA THR A 79 -4.22 -14.10 -3.16
C THR A 79 -5.39 -14.38 -4.09
N GLY A 80 -5.47 -15.61 -4.59
CA GLY A 80 -6.53 -16.09 -5.47
C GLY A 80 -6.42 -15.57 -6.92
N PRO A 81 -7.25 -16.14 -7.82
CA PRO A 81 -7.93 -17.43 -7.62
C PRO A 81 -6.98 -18.63 -7.82
N SER A 82 -6.00 -18.52 -8.73
CA SER A 82 -4.95 -19.55 -8.95
C SER A 82 -3.62 -19.23 -8.24
N VAL A 83 -3.58 -18.14 -7.49
CA VAL A 83 -2.39 -17.65 -6.77
C VAL A 83 -2.52 -17.95 -5.27
N ALA A 84 -1.62 -18.76 -4.71
CA ALA A 84 -1.59 -18.96 -3.26
C ALA A 84 -1.16 -17.69 -2.52
N TYR A 85 -0.19 -16.94 -3.07
CA TYR A 85 0.28 -15.66 -2.55
C TYR A 85 1.21 -14.96 -3.56
N THR A 86 0.97 -13.67 -3.83
CA THR A 86 1.86 -12.80 -4.61
C THR A 86 2.09 -11.48 -3.88
N PRO A 87 3.35 -11.15 -3.51
CA PRO A 87 3.70 -9.77 -3.15
C PRO A 87 3.61 -8.88 -4.38
N GLU A 88 2.79 -7.84 -4.34
CA GLU A 88 2.58 -6.95 -5.48
C GLU A 88 3.53 -5.75 -5.41
N THR A 89 3.48 -5.00 -4.31
CA THR A 89 4.30 -3.79 -4.14
C THR A 89 4.33 -3.30 -2.69
N ALA A 90 5.19 -2.34 -2.40
CA ALA A 90 5.17 -1.54 -1.19
C ALA A 90 4.83 -0.08 -1.53
N THR A 91 4.21 0.62 -0.59
CA THR A 91 3.92 2.06 -0.69
C THR A 91 4.62 2.81 0.43
N GLU A 92 5.12 3.99 0.09
CA GLU A 92 5.72 4.94 1.01
C GLU A 92 5.14 6.33 0.72
N LEU A 93 4.48 6.92 1.72
CA LEU A 93 3.88 8.25 1.64
C LEU A 93 4.44 9.14 2.75
N THR A 94 4.87 10.34 2.41
CA THR A 94 5.21 11.36 3.41
C THR A 94 4.03 12.30 3.55
N VAL A 95 3.32 12.22 4.67
CA VAL A 95 2.07 12.95 4.88
C VAL A 95 2.29 14.02 5.95
N GLU A 96 2.04 15.27 5.60
CA GLU A 96 2.13 16.41 6.52
C GLU A 96 1.05 16.36 7.61
N PRO A 97 1.24 17.00 8.79
CA PRO A 97 0.23 17.03 9.85
C PRO A 97 -1.12 17.53 9.36
N GLY A 98 -2.19 16.79 9.66
CA GLY A 98 -3.56 17.13 9.26
C GLY A 98 -3.85 16.99 7.76
N ALA A 99 -2.90 16.49 6.96
CA ALA A 99 -3.11 16.19 5.55
C ALA A 99 -3.56 14.74 5.36
N THR A 100 -4.14 14.49 4.18
CA THR A 100 -4.47 13.15 3.69
C THR A 100 -3.85 12.99 2.31
N ASP A 101 -3.09 11.92 2.13
CA ASP A 101 -2.60 11.49 0.82
C ASP A 101 -3.24 10.17 0.41
N THR A 102 -3.37 9.96 -0.90
CA THR A 102 -3.97 8.77 -1.48
C THR A 102 -2.96 8.06 -2.37
N TRP A 103 -2.90 6.74 -2.25
CA TRP A 103 -2.15 5.84 -3.11
C TRP A 103 -3.12 4.87 -3.78
N GLU A 104 -2.92 4.62 -5.08
CA GLU A 104 -3.76 3.71 -5.85
C GLU A 104 -2.93 2.61 -6.50
N TYR A 105 -3.55 1.44 -6.63
CA TYR A 105 -3.00 0.29 -7.34
C TYR A 105 -4.10 -0.39 -8.14
N SER A 106 -3.81 -0.77 -9.38
CA SER A 106 -4.75 -1.45 -10.25
C SER A 106 -4.24 -2.83 -10.63
N TYR A 107 -5.14 -3.80 -10.61
CA TYR A 107 -4.93 -5.16 -11.11
C TYR A 107 -6.07 -5.54 -12.04
N THR A 108 -5.73 -6.14 -13.17
CA THR A 108 -6.71 -6.68 -14.12
C THR A 108 -6.73 -8.20 -14.00
N PRO A 109 -7.85 -8.82 -13.57
CA PRO A 109 -7.96 -10.28 -13.52
C PRO A 109 -8.06 -10.88 -14.91
N ASP A 110 -7.51 -12.08 -15.06
CA ASP A 110 -7.52 -12.81 -16.33
C ASP A 110 -8.93 -13.34 -16.64
N PRO A 111 -9.33 -13.41 -17.93
CA PRO A 111 -10.64 -13.91 -18.33
C PRO A 111 -10.88 -15.39 -17.97
N GLU A 112 -9.82 -16.18 -17.79
CA GLU A 112 -9.94 -17.57 -17.30
C GLU A 112 -10.39 -17.67 -15.83
N ASP A 113 -10.28 -16.57 -15.09
CA ASP A 113 -10.62 -16.49 -13.67
C ASP A 113 -12.07 -16.02 -13.43
N ALA A 114 -12.86 -15.82 -14.49
CA ALA A 114 -14.25 -15.41 -14.38
C ALA A 114 -15.08 -16.37 -13.51
N GLY A 115 -15.90 -15.80 -12.63
CA GLY A 115 -16.69 -16.55 -11.64
C GLY A 115 -15.92 -16.90 -10.35
N ALA A 116 -14.63 -16.57 -10.26
CA ALA A 116 -13.84 -16.70 -9.05
C ALA A 116 -13.70 -15.34 -8.32
N ALA A 117 -12.77 -15.28 -7.36
CA ALA A 117 -12.43 -14.05 -6.63
C ALA A 117 -10.94 -14.01 -6.31
N PHE A 118 -10.42 -12.79 -6.13
CA PHE A 118 -9.09 -12.55 -5.57
C PHE A 118 -9.19 -11.60 -4.38
N THR A 119 -8.17 -11.59 -3.53
CA THR A 119 -8.12 -10.76 -2.32
C THR A 119 -6.90 -9.86 -2.34
N PHE A 120 -7.09 -8.56 -2.16
CA PHE A 120 -6.03 -7.65 -1.77
C PHE A 120 -5.82 -7.70 -0.26
N MET A 121 -4.57 -7.87 0.16
CA MET A 121 -4.13 -7.84 1.55
C MET A 121 -3.16 -6.67 1.72
N PHE A 122 -3.64 -5.58 2.30
CA PHE A 122 -2.83 -4.40 2.57
C PHE A 122 -2.43 -4.36 4.04
N VAL A 123 -1.13 -4.32 4.32
CA VAL A 123 -0.58 -4.42 5.69
C VAL A 123 0.32 -3.22 5.95
N TRP A 124 0.18 -2.59 7.11
CA TRP A 124 1.04 -1.52 7.59
C TRP A 124 1.43 -1.78 9.06
N ARG A 125 2.22 -0.87 9.66
CA ARG A 125 2.76 -1.05 11.01
C ARG A 125 1.69 -1.35 12.06
N ASP A 126 0.58 -0.63 11.99
CA ASP A 126 -0.43 -0.56 13.04
C ASP A 126 -1.73 -1.29 12.67
N GLY A 127 -1.77 -2.00 11.53
CA GLY A 127 -2.96 -2.72 11.09
C GLY A 127 -2.83 -3.39 9.72
N ASP A 128 -3.90 -4.04 9.32
CA ASP A 128 -4.09 -4.61 8.00
C ASP A 128 -5.56 -4.51 7.58
N GLU A 129 -5.80 -4.45 6.27
CA GLU A 129 -7.14 -4.51 5.67
C GLU A 129 -7.14 -5.53 4.53
N ARG A 130 -8.27 -6.24 4.38
CA ARG A 130 -8.49 -7.20 3.29
C ARG A 130 -9.69 -6.78 2.47
N ARG A 131 -9.53 -6.77 1.15
CA ARG A 131 -10.63 -6.55 0.21
C ARG A 131 -10.71 -7.75 -0.72
N GLU A 132 -11.81 -8.49 -0.64
CA GLU A 132 -12.13 -9.55 -1.59
C GLU A 132 -12.93 -8.96 -2.75
N ILE A 133 -12.56 -9.31 -3.98
CA ILE A 133 -13.14 -8.81 -5.20
C ILE A 133 -13.56 -9.99 -6.06
N GLY A 134 -14.86 -10.07 -6.36
CA GLY A 134 -15.40 -11.05 -7.29
C GLY A 134 -15.07 -10.71 -8.74
N ILE A 135 -14.78 -11.73 -9.55
CA ILE A 135 -14.48 -11.58 -10.98
C ILE A 135 -15.73 -11.97 -11.76
N LEU A 136 -16.33 -11.01 -12.45
CA LEU A 136 -17.45 -11.22 -13.35
C LEU A 136 -16.95 -11.70 -14.71
N GLU A 137 -17.86 -12.23 -15.53
CA GLU A 137 -17.54 -12.48 -16.94
C GLU A 137 -17.11 -11.16 -17.62
N PRO A 138 -16.22 -11.22 -18.63
CA PRO A 138 -15.80 -10.03 -19.35
C PRO A 138 -17.03 -9.36 -19.96
N GLU A 139 -17.03 -8.02 -19.99
CA GLU A 139 -18.09 -7.30 -20.68
C GLU A 139 -18.06 -7.69 -22.16
N GLU A 140 -19.18 -8.13 -22.72
CA GLU A 140 -19.25 -8.39 -24.15
C GLU A 140 -18.94 -7.08 -24.87
N SER A 141 -17.83 -7.06 -25.60
CA SER A 141 -17.53 -5.95 -26.50
C SER A 141 -18.72 -5.84 -27.46
N ASP A 142 -19.48 -4.75 -27.37
CA ASP A 142 -20.53 -4.40 -28.31
C ASP A 142 -19.90 -4.31 -29.70
N GLY A 143 -19.84 -5.46 -30.38
CA GLY A 143 -19.34 -5.58 -31.73
C GLY A 143 -20.28 -4.82 -32.62
N GLU A 144 -19.88 -3.62 -33.02
CA GLU A 144 -20.56 -2.80 -34.01
C GLU A 144 -20.62 -3.62 -35.32
N SER A 145 -21.73 -4.33 -35.50
CA SER A 145 -22.05 -5.05 -36.72
C SER A 145 -22.52 -4.04 -37.76
N GLY A 146 -21.59 -3.23 -38.25
CA GLY A 146 -21.76 -2.41 -39.45
C GLY A 146 -21.65 -3.26 -40.71
N SER A 147 -22.64 -4.14 -40.94
CA SER A 147 -22.89 -4.64 -42.29
C SER A 147 -23.67 -3.56 -43.03
N ASP A 148 -23.04 -2.89 -44.01
CA ASP A 148 -23.80 -2.41 -45.17
C ASP A 148 -23.01 -2.69 -46.44
N SER A 149 -23.62 -3.53 -47.27
CA SER A 149 -23.16 -3.91 -48.60
C SER A 149 -23.31 -2.73 -49.58
N SER A 150 -22.35 -2.56 -50.48
CA SER A 150 -22.58 -2.12 -51.87
C SER A 150 -21.40 -2.48 -52.76
#